data_AF-A0AAE0CST9-F1
#
_entry.id   AF-A0AAE0CST9-F1
#
_cell.length_a   1.000
_cell.length_b   1.000
_cell.length_c   1.000
_cell.angle_alpha   90.00
_cell.angle_beta   90.00
_cell.angle_gamma   90.00
#
_symmetry.space_group_name_H-M   'P 1'
#
loop_
_entity.id
_entity.type
_entity.pdbx_description
1 polymer ?
#
loop_
_entity_poly.entity_id
_entity_poly.type
_entity_poly.pdbx_seq_one_letter_code
_entity_poly.pdbx_strand_id
1 'polypeptide(L)'
;MLAYGCPADATGEYIKIGESTTIESLKRFYRAVVEEFAGEYLRSPNATDVTRLLRIGKDRGFPGMLGSLDCMHWKWKNCPTAWAGQYAGCSGSPTIILEAVADYDLWI
;
A
#
# COMPACT_ATOMS: atom_id res chain seq x y z
N MET A 1 -4.90 14.53 -7.76
CA MET A 1 -4.90 14.58 -6.27
C MET A 1 -4.76 13.20 -5.64
N LEU A 2 -5.68 12.25 -5.87
CA LEU A 2 -5.56 10.87 -5.36
C LEU A 2 -5.09 9.84 -6.40
N ALA A 3 -5.63 9.85 -7.62
CA ALA A 3 -5.25 8.88 -8.67
C ALA A 3 -3.96 9.21 -9.43
N TYR A 4 -3.62 10.50 -9.56
CA TYR A 4 -2.52 10.98 -10.42
C TYR A 4 -1.48 11.83 -9.66
N GLY A 5 -1.54 11.84 -8.32
CA GLY A 5 -0.76 12.76 -7.48
C GLY A 5 -1.23 14.22 -7.61
N CYS A 6 -0.85 15.05 -6.64
CA CYS A 6 -0.94 16.51 -6.67
C CYS A 6 -0.02 17.03 -5.57
N PRO A 7 0.66 18.18 -5.75
CA PRO A 7 1.41 18.83 -4.68
C PRO A 7 0.55 19.00 -3.41
N ALA A 8 1.13 18.82 -2.24
CA ALA A 8 0.39 18.81 -0.97
C ALA A 8 -0.32 20.15 -0.69
N ASP A 9 0.30 21.25 -1.11
CA ASP A 9 -0.18 22.63 -1.03
C ASP A 9 -1.29 22.97 -2.03
N ALA A 10 -1.30 22.33 -3.21
CA ALA A 10 -2.26 22.63 -4.28
C ALA A 10 -3.72 22.55 -3.83
N THR A 11 -4.00 21.66 -2.89
CA THR A 11 -5.35 21.32 -2.43
C THR A 11 -5.95 22.42 -1.55
N GLY A 12 -5.10 23.10 -0.76
CA GLY A 12 -5.47 24.24 0.07
C GLY A 12 -5.30 25.57 -0.66
N GLU A 13 -4.20 25.76 -1.38
CA GLU A 13 -3.86 27.05 -2.00
C GLU A 13 -4.61 27.30 -3.32
N TYR A 14 -4.75 26.27 -4.16
CA TYR A 14 -5.31 26.42 -5.50
C TYR A 14 -6.75 25.92 -5.60
N ILE A 15 -7.04 24.74 -5.05
CA ILE A 15 -8.38 24.14 -5.09
C ILE A 15 -9.27 24.68 -3.95
N LYS A 16 -8.67 25.23 -2.88
CA LYS A 16 -9.35 25.81 -1.71
C LYS A 16 -10.36 24.86 -1.06
N ILE A 17 -10.01 23.58 -0.96
CA ILE A 17 -10.84 22.59 -0.26
C ILE A 17 -10.48 22.61 1.23
N GLY A 18 -11.50 22.69 2.09
CA GLY A 18 -11.31 22.59 3.53
C GLY A 18 -10.80 21.21 3.95
N GLU A 19 -9.96 21.16 4.99
CA GLU A 19 -9.36 19.92 5.50
C GLU A 19 -10.39 18.81 5.75
N SER A 20 -11.53 19.13 6.35
CA SER A 20 -12.62 18.18 6.61
C SER A 20 -13.21 17.57 5.34
N THR A 21 -13.38 18.38 4.28
CA THR A 21 -13.87 17.93 2.98
C THR A 21 -12.84 17.05 2.25
N THR A 22 -11.55 17.38 2.36
CA THR A 22 -10.47 16.55 1.82
C THR A 22 -10.46 15.18 2.47
N ILE A 23 -10.57 15.12 3.80
CA ILE A 23 -10.64 13.86 4.55
C ILE A 23 -11.87 13.04 4.14
N GLU A 24 -13.04 13.66 4.05
CA GLU A 24 -14.27 12.96 3.65
C GLU A 24 -14.19 12.44 2.21
N SER A 25 -13.58 13.22 1.30
CA SER A 25 -13.38 12.81 -0.09
C SER A 25 -12.42 11.61 -0.19
N LEU A 26 -11.33 11.63 0.59
CA LEU A 26 -10.41 10.50 0.69
C LEU A 26 -11.14 9.26 1.24
N LYS A 27 -12.01 9.43 2.24
CA LYS A 27 -12.80 8.34 2.81
C LYS A 27 -13.70 7.65 1.79
N ARG A 28 -14.37 8.44 0.97
CA ARG A 28 -15.23 7.93 -0.11
C ARG A 28 -14.41 7.25 -1.20
N PHE A 29 -13.27 7.85 -1.57
CA PHE A 29 -12.39 7.29 -2.57
C PHE A 29 -11.86 5.91 -2.16
N TYR A 30 -11.26 5.77 -0.97
CA TYR A 30 -10.73 4.46 -0.58
C TYR A 30 -11.84 3.42 -0.41
N ARG A 31 -13.05 3.83 0.02
CA ARG A 31 -14.18 2.91 0.12
C ARG A 31 -14.59 2.37 -1.25
N ALA A 32 -14.68 3.23 -2.26
CA ALA A 32 -14.95 2.81 -3.63
C ALA A 32 -13.84 1.88 -4.17
N VAL A 33 -12.57 2.19 -3.89
CA VAL A 33 -11.45 1.30 -4.26
C VAL A 33 -11.59 -0.08 -3.59
N VAL A 34 -11.95 -0.13 -2.32
CA VAL A 34 -12.18 -1.41 -1.62
C VAL A 34 -13.37 -2.15 -2.22
N GLU A 35 -14.49 -1.48 -2.47
CA GLU A 35 -15.69 -2.09 -3.06
C GLU A 35 -15.41 -2.69 -4.45
N GLU A 36 -14.66 -1.98 -5.30
CA GLU A 36 -14.34 -2.43 -6.66
C GLU A 36 -13.25 -3.51 -6.70
N PHE A 37 -12.19 -3.38 -5.88
CA PHE A 37 -10.99 -4.21 -6.02
C PHE A 37 -10.84 -5.31 -4.96
N ALA A 38 -11.57 -5.26 -3.84
CA ALA A 38 -11.30 -6.19 -2.74
C ALA A 38 -11.60 -7.65 -3.05
N GLY A 39 -12.58 -7.92 -3.92
CA GLY A 39 -12.93 -9.28 -4.31
C GLY A 39 -11.83 -10.02 -5.07
N GLU A 40 -10.95 -9.28 -5.75
CA GLU A 40 -9.90 -9.87 -6.59
C GLU A 40 -8.49 -9.57 -6.05
N TYR A 41 -8.22 -8.32 -5.65
CA TYR A 41 -6.88 -7.84 -5.33
C TYR A 41 -6.64 -7.66 -3.83
N LEU A 42 -7.64 -7.29 -3.02
CA LEU A 42 -7.47 -7.10 -1.57
C LEU A 42 -7.94 -8.30 -0.75
N ARG A 43 -7.67 -9.50 -1.25
CA ARG A 43 -7.96 -10.77 -0.56
C ARG A 43 -6.72 -11.65 -0.50
N SER A 44 -6.73 -12.60 0.43
CA SER A 44 -5.70 -13.63 0.43
C SER A 44 -5.76 -14.47 -0.86
N PRO A 45 -4.59 -14.84 -1.43
CA PRO A 45 -4.53 -15.72 -2.59
C PRO A 45 -5.18 -17.07 -2.29
N ASN A 46 -5.99 -17.56 -3.23
CA ASN A 46 -6.57 -18.90 -3.16
C ASN A 46 -5.64 -19.93 -3.84
N ALA A 47 -6.02 -21.20 -3.81
CA ALA A 47 -5.19 -22.28 -4.37
C ALA A 47 -4.92 -22.12 -5.89
N THR A 48 -5.88 -21.57 -6.65
CA THR A 48 -5.73 -21.28 -8.08
C THR A 48 -4.69 -20.19 -8.29
N ASP A 49 -4.76 -19.13 -7.49
CA ASP A 49 -3.83 -18.00 -7.53
C ASP A 49 -2.40 -18.48 -7.25
N VAL A 50 -2.22 -19.24 -6.16
CA VAL A 50 -0.93 -19.82 -5.78
C VAL A 50 -0.37 -20.72 -6.89
N THR A 51 -1.21 -21.57 -7.47
CA THR A 51 -0.79 -22.46 -8.58
C THR A 51 -0.34 -21.65 -9.81
N ARG A 52 -1.07 -20.58 -10.13
CA ARG A 52 -0.73 -19.67 -11.23
C ARG A 52 0.61 -18.97 -10.98
N LEU A 53 0.81 -18.43 -9.77
CA LEU A 53 2.03 -17.73 -9.36
C LEU A 53 3.24 -18.65 -9.39
N LEU A 54 3.12 -19.87 -8.84
CA LEU A 54 4.20 -20.87 -8.85
C LEU A 54 4.60 -21.28 -10.27
N ARG A 55 3.63 -21.41 -11.18
CA ARG A 55 3.90 -21.68 -12.59
C ARG A 55 4.70 -20.54 -13.22
N ILE A 56 4.25 -19.30 -13.07
CA ILE A 56 4.96 -18.11 -13.59
C ILE A 56 6.37 -18.02 -13.00
N GLY A 57 6.52 -18.21 -11.69
CA GLY A 57 7.82 -18.22 -11.03
C GLY A 57 8.75 -19.28 -11.61
N LYS A 58 8.27 -20.52 -11.77
CA LYS A 58 9.04 -21.61 -12.39
C LYS A 58 9.46 -21.29 -13.82
N ASP A 59 8.55 -20.80 -14.66
CA ASP A 59 8.82 -20.49 -16.07
C ASP A 59 9.86 -19.37 -16.23
N ARG A 60 10.00 -18.50 -15.22
CA ARG A 60 11.01 -17.44 -15.15
C ARG A 60 12.31 -17.83 -14.45
N GLY A 61 12.43 -19.08 -13.97
CA GLY A 61 13.62 -19.56 -13.27
C GLY A 61 13.63 -19.35 -11.76
N PHE A 62 12.50 -18.97 -11.16
CA PHE A 62 12.31 -18.80 -9.71
C PHE A 62 11.31 -19.83 -9.15
N PRO A 63 11.67 -21.13 -9.10
CA PRO A 63 10.78 -22.16 -8.58
C PRO A 63 10.42 -21.87 -7.11
N GLY A 64 9.12 -21.83 -6.80
CA GLY A 64 8.62 -21.53 -5.45
C GLY A 64 8.31 -20.06 -5.19
N MET A 65 8.59 -19.14 -6.12
CA MET A 65 8.28 -17.72 -5.96
C MET A 65 6.78 -17.46 -6.11
N LEU A 66 6.20 -16.76 -5.14
CA LEU A 66 4.80 -16.30 -5.18
C LEU A 66 4.66 -14.84 -5.63
N GLY A 67 5.72 -14.05 -5.52
CA GLY A 67 5.74 -12.65 -5.91
C GLY A 67 7.01 -11.97 -5.40
N SER A 68 7.21 -10.72 -5.79
CA SER A 68 8.25 -9.84 -5.24
C SER A 68 7.65 -9.00 -4.13
N LEU A 69 8.29 -8.98 -2.98
CA LEU A 69 7.95 -8.11 -1.87
C LEU A 69 8.69 -6.77 -2.02
N ASP A 70 7.96 -5.67 -1.92
CA ASP A 70 8.51 -4.33 -1.79
C ASP A 70 8.01 -3.67 -0.49
N CYS A 71 8.89 -2.88 0.13
CA CYS A 71 8.66 -2.26 1.43
C CYS A 71 8.95 -0.76 1.34
N MET A 72 7.95 0.06 1.61
CA MET A 72 8.15 1.51 1.78
C MET A 72 8.08 1.91 3.25
N HIS A 73 9.14 2.56 3.72
CA HIS A 73 9.27 3.02 5.10
C HIS A 73 9.00 4.52 5.19
N TRP A 74 8.04 4.92 6.03
CA TRP A 74 7.83 6.33 6.39
C TRP A 74 8.04 6.56 7.86
N LYS A 75 8.69 7.68 8.19
CA LYS A 75 8.82 8.13 9.57
C LYS A 75 7.44 8.37 10.19
N TRP A 76 7.18 7.71 11.29
CA TRP A 76 5.94 7.84 12.04
C TRP A 76 6.04 9.03 13.00
N LYS A 77 5.77 10.23 12.47
CA LYS A 77 5.88 11.51 13.22
C LYS A 77 5.09 11.50 14.54
N ASN A 78 3.91 10.88 14.54
CA ASN A 78 3.00 10.83 15.69
C ASN A 78 3.02 9.46 16.40
N CYS A 79 4.15 8.73 16.35
CA CYS A 79 4.27 7.45 17.05
C CYS A 79 4.15 7.67 18.57
N PRO A 80 3.26 6.94 19.28
CA PRO A 80 3.20 7.01 20.73
C PRO A 80 4.56 6.68 21.36
N THR A 81 5.00 7.47 22.34
CA THR A 81 6.30 7.27 23.01
C THR A 81 6.45 5.85 23.57
N ALA A 82 5.37 5.28 24.09
CA ALA A 82 5.34 3.92 24.61
C ALA A 82 5.71 2.85 23.57
N TRP A 83 5.52 3.13 22.27
CA TRP A 83 5.77 2.19 21.17
C TRP A 83 7.01 2.57 20.34
N ALA A 84 7.55 3.78 20.52
CA ALA A 84 8.64 4.31 19.70
C ALA A 84 9.85 3.36 19.62
N GLY A 85 10.22 2.70 20.72
CA GLY A 85 11.33 1.74 20.73
C GLY A 85 11.07 0.48 19.89
N GLN A 86 9.84 -0.03 19.89
CA GLN A 86 9.47 -1.24 19.12
C GLN A 86 9.48 -0.99 17.60
N TYR A 87 9.17 0.23 17.18
CA TYR A 87 9.08 0.61 15.77
C TYR A 87 10.31 1.38 15.26
N ALA A 88 11.31 1.64 16.12
CA ALA A 88 12.59 2.23 15.74
C ALA A 88 13.54 1.11 15.29
N GLY A 89 13.54 0.84 13.98
CA GLY A 89 14.50 -0.08 13.36
C GLY A 89 15.87 0.55 13.16
N CYS A 90 16.56 0.15 12.09
CA CYS A 90 17.91 0.64 11.74
C CYS A 90 17.97 2.18 11.56
N SER A 91 16.85 2.82 11.21
CA SER A 91 16.77 4.28 11.03
C SER A 91 16.84 5.08 12.35
N GLY A 92 16.78 4.41 13.51
CA GLY A 92 16.80 5.05 14.83
C GLY A 92 15.56 5.91 15.12
N SER A 93 14.54 5.89 14.26
CA SER A 93 13.28 6.58 14.48
C SER A 93 12.10 5.66 14.14
N PRO A 94 10.94 5.85 14.79
CA PRO A 94 9.78 5.02 14.51
C PRO A 94 9.35 5.13 13.05
N THR A 95 9.14 4.00 12.38
CA THR A 95 8.64 3.96 11.00
C THR A 95 7.39 3.11 10.87
N ILE A 96 6.47 3.54 10.00
CA ILE A 96 5.41 2.70 9.44
C ILE A 96 5.94 2.11 8.14
N ILE A 97 5.70 0.81 7.95
CA ILE A 97 6.09 0.08 6.74
C ILE A 97 4.81 -0.26 5.98
N LEU A 98 4.74 0.12 4.71
CA LEU A 98 3.77 -0.46 3.76
C LEU A 98 4.49 -1.56 3.01
N GLU A 99 4.00 -2.76 3.18
CA GLU A 99 4.44 -3.94 2.44
C GLU A 99 3.46 -4.19 1.30
N ALA A 100 3.98 -4.33 0.10
CA ALA A 100 3.22 -4.76 -1.06
C ALA A 100 3.94 -5.95 -1.67
N VAL A 101 3.18 -6.98 -2.01
CA VAL A 101 3.69 -8.05 -2.87
C VAL A 101 3.13 -7.76 -4.26
N ALA A 102 3.90 -8.01 -5.30
CA ALA A 102 3.40 -7.99 -6.68
C ALA A 102 3.92 -9.21 -7.42
N ASP A 103 3.08 -9.83 -8.24
CA ASP A 103 3.58 -10.78 -9.24
C ASP A 103 4.13 -10.04 -10.47
N TYR A 104 4.45 -10.79 -11.52
CA TYR A 104 4.96 -10.21 -12.76
C TYR A 104 3.96 -9.28 -13.47
N ASP A 105 2.67 -9.61 -13.43
CA ASP A 105 1.61 -8.86 -14.08
C ASP A 105 1.03 -7.77 -13.16
N LEU A 106 1.75 -7.46 -12.05
CA LEU A 106 1.32 -6.54 -10.98
C LEU A 106 0.05 -7.01 -10.25
N TRP A 107 -0.23 -8.30 -10.29
CA TRP A 107 -1.30 -8.95 -9.57
C TRP A 107 -0.74 -9.61 -8.32
N ILE A 108 -0.83 -8.92 -7.19
CA ILE A 108 -1.21 -9.40 -5.84
C ILE A 108 -1.27 -8.18 -4.93
#